data_AF-A0A3D2G3Q9-F1
#
_entry.id   AF-A0A3D2G3Q9-F1
#
_cell.length_a   1.000
_cell.length_b   1.000
_cell.length_c   1.000
_cell.angle_alpha   90.00
_cell.angle_beta   90.00
_cell.angle_gamma   90.00
#
_symmetry.space_group_name_H-M   'P 1'
#
loop_
_entity.id
_entity.type
_entity.pdbx_description
1 polymer ?
#
loop_
_entity_poly.entity_id
_entity_poly.type
_entity_poly.pdbx_seq_one_letter_code
_entity_poly.pdbx_strand_id
1 'polypeptide(L)' 'MMRGEALEKSMFFMSDPDWYYYLDEDDDEQFPLLTDKAPPEAVESYNYAKKLFEEHKRTGILI' A
#
# COMPACT_ATOMS: atom_id res chain seq x y z
N MET A 1 5.59 -20.39 8.23
CA MET A 1 4.92 -19.14 8.63
C MET A 1 5.59 -18.02 7.87
N MET A 2 5.03 -17.55 6.74
CA MET A 2 5.62 -16.46 5.93
C MET A 2 4.55 -15.46 5.42
N ARG A 3 3.31 -15.57 5.92
CA ARG A 3 2.20 -14.70 5.48
C ARG A 3 2.07 -13.41 6.28
N GLY A 4 2.56 -13.36 7.52
CA GLY A 4 2.45 -12.17 8.38
C GLY A 4 3.46 -11.08 8.02
N GLU A 5 4.75 -11.42 7.95
CA GLU A 5 5.83 -10.46 7.71
C GLU A 5 5.78 -9.81 6.31
N ALA A 6 5.32 -10.54 5.29
CA ALA A 6 5.19 -10.00 3.93
C ALA A 6 4.07 -8.97 3.83
N LEU A 7 3.02 -9.12 4.64
CA LEU A 7 1.87 -8.22 4.70
C LEU A 7 2.19 -6.98 5.56
N GLU A 8 2.91 -7.14 6.67
CA GLU A 8 3.43 -6.01 7.44
C GLU A 8 4.41 -5.15 6.62
N LYS A 9 5.32 -5.79 5.88
CA LYS A 9 6.25 -5.06 5.01
C LYS A 9 5.57 -4.36 3.85
N SER A 10 4.47 -4.88 3.32
CA SER A 10 3.73 -4.20 2.26
C SER A 10 2.97 -2.98 2.80
N MET A 11 2.55 -3.00 4.06
CA MET A 11 1.80 -1.90 4.68
C MET A 11 2.66 -0.88 5.43
N PHE A 12 4.00 -0.97 5.38
CA PHE A 12 4.87 -0.07 6.13
C PHE A 12 4.64 1.42 5.81
N PHE A 13 4.32 1.76 4.55
CA PHE A 13 3.98 3.13 4.16
C PHE A 13 2.76 3.72 4.90
N MET A 14 1.89 2.87 5.47
CA MET A 14 0.72 3.28 6.26
C MET A 14 1.04 3.43 7.76
N SER A 15 2.28 3.19 8.17
CA SER A 15 2.69 3.29 9.59
C SER A 15 2.64 4.73 10.11
N ASP A 16 2.68 5.71 9.21
CA ASP A 16 2.56 7.13 9.53
C ASP A 16 1.53 7.79 8.60
N PRO A 17 0.47 8.42 9.16
CA PRO A 17 -0.55 9.11 8.36
C PRO A 17 -0.01 10.32 7.59
N ASP A 18 1.16 10.86 7.96
CA ASP A 18 1.78 11.95 7.20
C ASP A 18 2.37 11.48 5.86
N TRP A 19 2.56 10.17 5.65
CA TRP A 19 3.21 9.61 4.46
C TRP A 19 2.25 9.33 3.32
N TYR A 20 0.94 9.29 3.57
CA TYR A 20 -0.05 8.96 2.55
C TYR A 20 -1.36 9.75 2.71
N TYR A 21 -2.16 9.78 1.65
CA TYR A 21 -3.50 10.35 1.65
C TYR A 21 -4.40 9.63 0.64
N TYR A 22 -5.71 9.75 0.85
CA TYR A 22 -6.73 9.35 -0.12
C TYR A 22 -7.25 10.60 -0.84
N LEU A 23 -7.47 10.50 -2.16
CA LEU A 23 -8.15 11.52 -2.96
C LEU A 23 -9.66 11.54 -2.69
N ASP A 24 -10.24 10.37 -2.39
CA ASP A 24 -11.64 10.22 -2.02
C ASP A 24 -11.72 9.19 -0.88
N GLU A 25 -12.20 9.61 0.29
CA GLU A 25 -12.30 8.75 1.47
C GLU A 25 -13.45 7.73 1.34
N ASP A 26 -14.38 7.95 0.41
CA ASP A 26 -15.53 7.07 0.17
C ASP A 26 -15.26 6.03 -0.95
N ASP A 27 -14.08 6.06 -1.60
CA ASP A 27 -13.69 5.12 -2.66
C ASP A 27 -12.83 3.96 -2.12
N ASP A 28 -13.49 2.87 -1.72
CA ASP A 28 -12.85 1.64 -1.24
C ASP A 28 -11.97 0.95 -2.30
N GLU A 29 -12.09 1.31 -3.58
CA GLU A 29 -11.25 0.79 -4.66
C GLU A 29 -10.00 1.64 -4.92
N GLN A 30 -9.85 2.74 -4.18
CA GLN A 30 -8.72 3.64 -4.33
C GLN A 30 -7.50 3.14 -3.55
N PHE A 31 -6.38 3.01 -4.27
CA PHE A 31 -5.11 2.82 -3.60
C PHE A 31 -4.62 4.18 -3.08
N PRO A 32 -4.15 4.27 -1.81
CA PRO A 32 -3.66 5.53 -1.24
C PRO A 32 -2.52 6.11 -2.10
N LEU A 33 -2.27 7.41 -2.00
CA LEU A 33 -1.16 8.09 -2.66
C LEU A 33 -0.11 8.52 -1.62
N LEU A 34 1.17 8.54 -2.00
CA LEU A 34 2.22 9.02 -1.13
C LEU A 34 2.33 10.54 -1.13
N THR A 35 2.69 11.09 0.02
CA THR A 35 3.11 12.49 0.17
C THR A 35 4.62 12.64 0.00
N ASP A 36 5.09 13.87 -0.13
CA ASP A 36 6.53 14.19 -0.15
C ASP A 36 7.25 13.91 1.19
N LYS A 37 6.50 13.63 2.27
CA LYS A 37 7.05 13.30 3.59
C LYS A 37 7.43 11.82 3.72
N ALA A 38 6.97 10.97 2.80
CA ALA A 38 7.22 9.54 2.86
C ALA A 38 8.73 9.24 2.72
N PRO A 39 9.36 8.54 3.68
CA PRO A 39 10.75 8.15 3.57
C PRO A 39 10.94 7.11 2.45
N PRO A 40 12.18 6.93 1.95
CA PRO A 40 12.46 5.96 0.87
C PRO A 40 11.98 4.54 1.18
N GLU A 41 12.07 4.10 2.44
CA GLU A 41 11.57 2.79 2.88
C GLU A 41 10.04 2.67 2.76
N ALA A 42 9.30 3.76 3.05
CA ALA A 42 7.87 3.84 2.81
C ALA A 42 7.57 3.77 1.31
N VAL A 43 8.33 4.46 0.47
CA VAL A 43 8.18 4.39 -1.00
C VAL A 43 8.40 2.98 -1.54
N GLU A 44 9.39 2.24 -1.04
CA GLU A 44 9.63 0.85 -1.41
C GLU A 44 8.45 -0.06 -1.03
N SER A 45 7.97 0.04 0.22
CA SER A 45 6.81 -0.73 0.68
C SER A 45 5.54 -0.42 -0.10
N TYR A 46 5.31 0.86 -0.40
CA TYR A 46 4.20 1.33 -1.21
C TYR A 46 4.21 0.73 -2.61
N ASN A 47 5.36 0.75 -3.30
CA ASN A 47 5.48 0.17 -4.64
C ASN A 47 5.22 -1.33 -4.62
N TYR A 48 5.66 -2.03 -3.58
CA TYR A 48 5.37 -3.44 -3.40
C TYR A 48 3.87 -3.70 -3.18
N ALA A 49 3.21 -2.95 -2.28
CA ALA A 49 1.78 -3.08 -2.03
C ALA A 49 0.93 -2.69 -3.25
N LYS A 50 1.31 -1.63 -3.97
CA LYS A 50 0.63 -1.19 -5.20
C LYS A 50 0.64 -2.28 -6.25
N LYS A 51 1.78 -2.97 -6.42
CA LYS A 51 1.88 -4.10 -7.35
C LYS A 51 0.94 -5.24 -6.97
N LEU A 52 0.87 -5.60 -5.69
CA LEU A 52 -0.06 -6.63 -5.20
C LEU A 52 -1.52 -6.22 -5.44
N PHE A 53 -1.85 -4.95 -5.20
CA PHE A 53 -3.18 -4.41 -5.42
C PHE A 53 -3.57 -4.42 -6.91
N GLU A 54 -2.67 -4.01 -7.81
CA GLU A 54 -2.90 -4.07 -9.26
C GLU A 54 -3.03 -5.52 -9.76
N GLU A 55 -2.20 -6.44 -9.25
CA GLU A 55 -2.31 -7.87 -9.53
C GLU A 55 -3.64 -8.43 -9.03
N HIS A 56 -4.12 -7.98 -7.87
CA HIS A 56 -5.43 -8.31 -7.35
C HIS A 56 -6.56 -7.79 -8.24
N LYS A 57 -6.57 -6.50 -8.61
CA LYS A 57 -7.59 -5.93 -9.53
C LYS A 57 -7.61 -6.67 -10.87
N ARG A 58 -6.46 -7.14 -11.36
CA ARG A 58 -6.36 -7.88 -12.62
C ARG A 58 -6.87 -9.33 -12.53
N THR A 59 -6.63 -10.01 -11.42
CA THR A 59 -6.87 -11.47 -11.29
C THR A 59 -8.08 -11.83 -10.44
N GLY A 60 -8.57 -10.91 -9.61
CA GLY A 60 -9.60 -11.15 -8.60
C GLY A 60 -9.13 -12.02 -7.42
N ILE A 61 -7.85 -12.40 -7.35
CA ILE A 61 -7.32 -13.31 -6.33
C ILE A 61 -6.61 -12.48 -5.25
N LEU A 62 -7.10 -12.53 -4.01
CA LEU A 62 -6.43 -11.96 -2.83
C LEU A 62 -5.36 -12.96 -2.37
N ILE A 63 -4.08 -12.58 -2.44
CA ILE A 63 -2.93 -13.47 -2.13
C ILE A 63 -2.56 -13.48 -0.65
#